data_AF-A0A1M6MEK4-F1
#
_entry.id   AF-A0A1M6MEK4-F1
#
_cell.length_a   1.000
_cell.length_b   1.000
_cell.length_c   1.000
_cell.angle_alpha   90.00
_cell.angle_beta   90.00
_cell.angle_gamma   90.00
#
_symmetry.space_group_name_H-M   'P 1'
#
loop_
_entity.id
_entity.type
_entity.pdbx_description
1 polymer ?
#
loop_
_entity_poly.entity_id
_entity_poly.type
_entity_poly.pdbx_seq_one_letter_code
_entity_poly.pdbx_strand_id
1 'polypeptide(L)'
;MIEGKTASQIIIDDPEGSAKTSAHYQVGSKQPIEIMQEVMSPEEFQGFLRGNVIKYALRLGHKDKAVKEAAKIEQYAKWLREALEGKQIDPRN
;
A
#
# COMPACT_ATOMS: atom_id res chain seq x y z
N MET A 1 -32.84 -4.77 -25.25
CA MET A 1 -33.34 -5.42 -24.04
C MET A 1 -32.13 -6.13 -23.39
N ILE A 2 -31.21 -5.37 -22.76
CA ILE A 2 -30.90 -5.31 -21.30
C ILE A 2 -30.75 -6.72 -20.69
N GLU A 3 -29.59 -7.13 -20.18
CA GLU A 3 -29.07 -6.79 -18.84
C GLU A 3 -27.52 -6.80 -18.86
N GLY A 4 -26.80 -5.76 -18.44
CA GLY A 4 -26.89 -5.17 -17.11
C GLY A 4 -25.89 -5.81 -16.13
N LYS A 5 -24.61 -5.96 -16.50
CA LYS A 5 -23.57 -6.22 -15.48
C LYS A 5 -23.19 -4.90 -14.83
N THR A 6 -23.75 -4.68 -13.65
CA THR A 6 -23.47 -3.54 -12.78
C THR A 6 -21.98 -3.50 -12.41
N ALA A 7 -21.47 -2.30 -12.14
CA ALA A 7 -20.07 -2.00 -11.82
C ALA A 7 -19.52 -2.65 -10.51
N SER A 8 -20.20 -3.67 -9.98
CA SER A 8 -19.96 -4.25 -8.66
C SER A 8 -19.10 -5.53 -8.68
N GLN A 9 -18.51 -5.90 -9.82
CA GLN A 9 -17.85 -7.21 -10.01
C GLN A 9 -16.32 -7.19 -10.14
N ILE A 10 -15.62 -6.14 -9.70
CA ILE A 10 -14.14 -6.16 -9.58
C ILE A 10 -13.75 -5.99 -8.11
N ILE A 11 -14.12 -6.97 -7.29
CA ILE A 11 -13.42 -7.22 -6.03
C ILE A 11 -12.54 -8.44 -6.30
N ILE A 12 -11.36 -8.19 -6.86
CA ILE A 12 -10.28 -9.18 -6.82
C ILE A 12 -9.77 -9.13 -5.40
N ASP A 13 -10.16 -10.12 -4.62
CA ASP A 13 -9.74 -10.32 -3.24
C ASP A 13 -8.22 -10.56 -3.24
N ASP A 14 -7.43 -9.49 -3.10
CA ASP A 14 -5.95 -9.51 -3.15
C ASP A 14 -5.42 -10.41 -2.01
N PRO A 15 -4.97 -11.63 -2.32
CA PRO A 15 -4.63 -12.61 -1.29
C PRO A 15 -3.31 -12.26 -0.58
N GLU A 16 -2.45 -11.50 -1.24
CA GLU A 16 -1.11 -11.13 -0.74
C GLU A 16 -1.11 -9.80 -0.02
N GLY A 17 -2.04 -8.91 -0.37
CA GLY A 17 -2.16 -7.59 0.27
C GLY A 17 -0.95 -6.70 -0.01
N SER A 18 -0.16 -6.94 -1.06
CA SER A 18 0.96 -6.07 -1.43
C SER A 18 0.48 -4.86 -2.24
N ALA A 19 1.29 -3.80 -2.33
CA ALA A 19 0.92 -2.66 -3.20
C ALA A 19 0.89 -3.06 -4.69
N LYS A 20 1.75 -4.01 -5.08
CA LYS A 20 1.87 -4.57 -6.42
C LYS A 20 0.60 -5.27 -6.89
N THR A 21 -0.10 -5.94 -5.97
CA THR A 21 -1.30 -6.75 -6.26
C THR A 21 -2.62 -6.05 -5.97
N SER A 22 -2.59 -4.88 -5.31
CA SER A 22 -3.81 -4.14 -4.98
C SER A 22 -4.45 -3.46 -6.21
N ALA A 23 -5.46 -4.09 -6.80
CA ALA A 23 -6.24 -3.55 -7.92
C ALA A 23 -6.99 -2.24 -7.59
N HIS A 24 -7.18 -1.94 -6.29
CA HIS A 24 -7.94 -0.79 -5.80
C HIS A 24 -7.29 0.59 -6.05
N TYR A 25 -6.01 0.64 -6.42
CA TYR A 25 -5.30 1.90 -6.71
C TYR A 25 -4.90 2.07 -8.18
N GLN A 26 -5.20 1.10 -9.05
CA GLN A 26 -4.87 1.15 -10.48
C GLN A 26 -5.86 1.99 -11.31
N VAL A 27 -6.67 2.84 -10.66
CA VAL A 27 -7.65 3.72 -11.33
C VAL A 27 -7.01 5.03 -11.80
N GLY A 28 -5.73 5.29 -11.45
CA GLY A 28 -4.95 6.45 -11.91
C GLY A 28 -3.55 6.08 -12.37
N SER A 29 -2.87 7.02 -13.06
CA SER A 29 -1.49 6.86 -13.53
C SER A 29 -0.45 6.77 -12.41
N LYS A 30 -0.79 7.25 -11.20
CA LYS A 30 0.05 7.22 -9.99
C LYS A 30 -0.67 6.54 -8.84
N GLN A 31 0.03 5.65 -8.13
CA GLN A 31 -0.40 5.07 -6.87
C GLN A 31 -0.27 6.10 -5.73
N PRO A 32 -1.05 5.96 -4.64
CA PRO A 32 -1.00 6.91 -3.52
C PRO A 32 0.39 7.15 -2.95
N ILE A 33 1.22 6.11 -2.83
CA ILE A 33 2.59 6.24 -2.28
C ILE A 33 3.46 7.16 -3.14
N GLU A 34 3.28 7.15 -4.46
CA GLU A 34 4.02 8.00 -5.39
C GLU A 34 3.60 9.47 -5.22
N ILE A 35 2.30 9.72 -5.07
CA ILE A 35 1.78 11.07 -4.78
C ILE A 35 2.34 11.58 -3.45
N MET A 36 2.30 10.75 -2.41
CA MET A 36 2.80 11.12 -1.08
C MET A 36 4.29 11.43 -1.11
N GLN A 37 5.08 10.64 -1.83
CA GLN A 37 6.52 10.87 -2.01
C GLN A 37 6.83 12.18 -2.76
N GLU A 38 5.95 12.61 -3.69
CA GLU A 38 6.13 13.84 -4.46
C GLU A 38 5.76 15.11 -3.68
N VAL A 39 4.73 15.03 -2.83
CA VAL A 39 4.15 16.23 -2.18
C VAL A 39 4.63 16.46 -0.75
N MET A 40 5.10 15.43 -0.05
CA MET A 40 5.54 15.53 1.34
C MET A 40 7.02 15.93 1.45
N SER A 41 7.38 16.59 2.55
CA SER A 41 8.80 16.70 2.91
C SER A 41 9.40 15.31 3.17
N PRO A 42 10.74 15.16 3.09
CA PRO A 42 11.40 13.91 3.45
C PRO A 42 11.02 13.41 4.85
N GLU A 43 10.94 14.31 5.83
CA GLU A 43 10.57 13.98 7.22
C GLU A 43 9.12 13.53 7.33
N GLU A 44 8.19 14.22 6.66
CA GLU A 44 6.77 13.86 6.61
C GLU A 44 6.56 12.49 5.99
N PHE A 45 7.24 12.23 4.87
CA PHE A 45 7.15 10.96 4.16
C PHE A 45 7.74 9.80 4.97
N GLN A 46 8.91 9.99 5.59
CA GLN A 46 9.48 9.01 6.53
C GLN A 46 8.56 8.78 7.73
N GLY A 47 7.95 9.83 8.28
CA GLY A 47 6.96 9.77 9.34
C GLY A 47 5.73 8.94 8.92
N PHE A 48 5.21 9.15 7.72
CA PHE A 48 4.12 8.37 7.14
C PHE A 48 4.48 6.88 7.04
N LEU A 49 5.66 6.55 6.50
CA LEU A 49 6.12 5.16 6.36
C LEU A 49 6.26 4.49 7.74
N ARG A 50 6.94 5.14 8.69
CA ARG A 50 7.10 4.66 10.07
C ARG A 50 5.75 4.46 10.76
N GLY A 51 4.82 5.40 10.60
CA GLY A 51 3.47 5.30 11.14
C GLY A 51 2.70 4.09 10.59
N ASN A 52 2.88 3.76 9.30
CA ASN A 52 2.28 2.57 8.70
C ASN A 52 2.86 1.27 9.28
N VAL A 53 4.18 1.19 9.49
CA VAL A 53 4.81 0.04 10.17
C VAL A 53 4.16 -0.19 11.55
N ILE A 54 4.04 0.86 12.37
CA ILE A 54 3.41 0.79 13.69
C ILE A 54 1.94 0.35 13.58
N LYS A 55 1.18 0.96 12.68
CA LYS A 55 -0.24 0.65 12.44
C LYS A 55 -0.44 -0.84 12.13
N TYR A 56 0.38 -1.40 11.25
CA TYR A 56 0.23 -2.80 10.84
C TYR A 56 0.74 -3.78 11.89
N ALA A 57 1.79 -3.43 12.65
CA ALA A 57 2.22 -4.19 13.81
C ALA A 57 1.10 -4.29 14.88
N LEU A 58 0.39 -3.19 15.16
CA LEU A 58 -0.73 -3.17 16.10
C LEU A 58 -1.97 -3.93 15.61
N ARG A 59 -2.15 -4.09 14.29
CA ARG A 59 -3.28 -4.82 13.69
C ARG A 59 -3.03 -6.32 13.55
N LEU A 60 -1.79 -6.76 13.71
CA LEU A 60 -1.39 -8.15 13.46
C LEU A 60 -2.23 -9.13 14.27
N GLY A 61 -3.02 -9.98 13.59
CA GLY A 61 -3.90 -10.96 14.23
C GLY A 61 -5.22 -10.41 14.78
N HIS A 62 -5.50 -9.12 14.59
CA HIS A 62 -6.69 -8.45 15.16
C HIS A 62 -7.69 -7.94 14.12
N LYS A 63 -7.28 -7.70 12.87
CA LYS A 63 -8.15 -7.16 11.80
C LYS A 63 -8.22 -8.08 10.58
N ASP A 64 -7.14 -8.15 9.81
CA ASP A 64 -7.03 -9.00 8.63
C ASP A 64 -6.24 -10.28 8.94
N LYS A 65 -6.11 -11.18 7.95
CA LYS A 65 -5.25 -12.36 8.08
C LYS A 65 -3.84 -11.90 8.48
N ALA A 66 -3.27 -12.51 9.52
CA ALA A 66 -1.97 -12.11 10.06
C ALA A 66 -0.86 -12.03 8.99
N VAL A 67 -0.90 -12.91 7.98
CA VAL A 67 0.05 -12.88 6.86
C VAL A 67 -0.06 -11.62 6.00
N LYS A 68 -1.27 -11.09 5.76
CA LYS A 68 -1.47 -9.84 5.00
C LYS A 68 -0.91 -8.65 5.77
N GLU A 69 -1.15 -8.60 7.08
CA GLU A 69 -0.61 -7.53 7.93
C GLU A 69 0.91 -7.62 8.04
N ALA A 70 1.48 -8.83 8.15
CA ALA A 70 2.92 -9.06 8.13
C ALA A 70 3.56 -8.60 6.80
N ALA A 71 2.94 -8.92 5.66
CA ALA A 71 3.40 -8.44 4.35
C ALA A 71 3.37 -6.91 4.25
N LYS A 72 2.36 -6.25 4.84
CA LYS A 72 2.34 -4.78 4.93
C LYS A 72 3.46 -4.23 5.81
N ILE A 73 3.75 -4.84 6.96
CA ILE A 73 4.86 -4.45 7.84
C ILE A 73 6.18 -4.50 7.05
N GLU A 74 6.46 -5.61 6.38
CA GLU A 74 7.67 -5.79 5.57
C GLU A 74 7.78 -4.74 4.46
N GLN A 75 6.70 -4.53 3.71
CA GLN A 75 6.66 -3.56 2.62
C GLN A 75 6.98 -2.13 3.10
N TYR A 76 6.32 -1.67 4.16
CA TYR A 76 6.53 -0.32 4.68
C TYR A 76 7.89 -0.16 5.36
N ALA A 77 8.44 -1.22 5.96
CA ALA A 77 9.80 -1.21 6.51
C ALA A 77 10.85 -1.11 5.39
N LYS A 78 10.69 -1.86 4.30
CA LYS A 78 11.54 -1.77 3.10
C LYS A 78 11.56 -0.36 2.53
N TRP A 79 10.37 0.22 2.31
CA TRP A 79 10.22 1.58 1.81
C TRP A 79 10.82 2.64 2.76
N LEU A 80 10.64 2.49 4.07
CA LEU A 80 11.25 3.41 5.03
C LEU A 80 12.77 3.42 4.92
N ARG A 81 13.40 2.24 4.78
CA ARG A 81 14.83 2.13 4.55
C ARG A 81 15.25 2.80 3.24
N GLU A 82 14.54 2.54 2.15
CA GLU A 82 14.82 3.15 0.84
C GLU A 82 14.70 4.68 0.89
N ALA A 83 13.69 5.22 1.58
CA ALA A 83 13.52 6.66 1.77
C ALA A 83 14.66 7.27 2.61
N LEU A 84 15.14 6.58 3.65
CA LEU A 84 16.31 7.00 4.44
C LEU A 84 17.62 6.94 3.65
N GLU A 85 17.72 6.02 2.68
CA GLU A 85 18.83 5.93 1.73
C GLU A 85 18.71 6.97 0.58
N GLY A 86 17.65 7.79 0.57
CA GLY A 86 17.40 8.79 -0.48
C GLY A 86 16.94 8.20 -1.82
N LYS A 87 16.45 6.96 -1.82
CA LYS A 87 15.98 6.27 -3.02
C LYS A 87 14.51 6.59 -3.31
N GLN A 88 14.19 6.67 -4.59
CA GLN A 88 12.80 6.76 -5.04
C GLN A 88 12.12 5.39 -4.90
N ILE A 89 10.97 5.37 -4.22
CA ILE A 89 10.14 4.17 -4.08
C ILE A 89 9.30 3.99 -5.33
N ASP A 90 9.30 2.76 -5.86
CA ASP A 90 8.37 2.29 -6.87
C ASP A 90 7.53 1.15 -6.28
N PRO A 91 6.20 1.32 -6.10
CA PRO A 91 5.35 0.28 -5.54
C PRO A 91 5.12 -0.93 -6.45
N ARG A 92 5.60 -0.87 -7.69
CA ARG A 92 5.44 -1.94 -8.68
C ARG A 92 6.62 -2.92 -8.70
N ASN A 93 7.73 -2.58 -8.05
CA ASN A 93 8.94 -3.40 -7.98
C ASN A 93 8.90 -4.44 -6.85
#